data_AF-A0A0V0X263-F1
#
_entry.id   AF-A0A0V0X263-F1
#
_cell.length_a   1.000
_cell.length_b   1.000
_cell.length_c   1.000
_cell.angle_alpha   90.00
_cell.angle_beta   90.00
_cell.angle_gamma   90.00
#
_symmetry.space_group_name_H-M   'P 1'
#
loop_
_entity.id
_entity.type
_entity.pdbx_description
1 polymer ?
#
loop_
_entity_poly.entity_id
_entity_poly.type
_entity_poly.pdbx_seq_one_letter_code
_entity_poly.pdbx_strand_id
1 'polypeptide(L)'
;MFVILILKLKTETFLKIKIINILPPKFHFNIWYIQIEGAEEGISSDDIFSLPRPPAKTLVVGGSYVGLECAGFLSGLGYPVTLMVRSIPLRGFDQQMAHFVTDNLIVHGTDILWRCKPKKIVKNGTKLQVEWEDEVGKSNSDLFDTVLWAIGREPRLSDLNLDAVGVKCDSKSGRILVNEKDQTTVSNIYAIGDIQHVILLICS
;
A
#
# COMPACT_ATOMS: atom_id res chain seq x y z
N MET A 1 -30.04 -14.95 -7.60
CA MET A 1 -30.39 -13.81 -6.74
C MET A 1 -29.30 -13.71 -5.68
N PHE A 2 -28.41 -12.73 -5.84
CA PHE A 2 -27.13 -12.61 -5.15
C PHE A 2 -27.30 -11.95 -3.78
N VAL A 3 -26.55 -12.41 -2.77
CA VAL A 3 -26.37 -11.66 -1.51
C VAL A 3 -24.90 -11.76 -1.09
N ILE A 4 -24.28 -10.60 -1.02
CA ILE A 4 -22.91 -10.35 -0.56
C ILE A 4 -22.99 -10.12 0.95
N LEU A 5 -22.23 -10.85 1.77
CA LEU A 5 -22.05 -10.49 3.17
C LEU A 5 -20.83 -9.58 3.30
N ILE A 6 -21.08 -8.27 3.35
CA ILE A 6 -20.14 -7.29 3.87
C ILE A 6 -20.26 -7.34 5.40
N LEU A 7 -19.31 -7.98 6.08
CA LEU A 7 -19.21 -7.85 7.54
C LEU A 7 -18.62 -6.49 7.88
N LYS A 8 -19.50 -5.48 7.87
CA LYS A 8 -19.39 -4.32 8.74
C LYS A 8 -20.74 -4.16 9.43
N LEU A 9 -21.05 -5.06 10.34
CA LEU A 9 -22.27 -4.98 11.14
C LEU A 9 -21.92 -4.39 12.51
N LYS A 10 -22.31 -3.12 12.68
CA LYS A 10 -22.43 -2.41 13.97
C LYS A 10 -23.66 -2.89 14.77
N THR A 11 -24.28 -4.01 14.38
CA THR A 11 -25.53 -4.55 14.94
C THR A 11 -25.43 -6.08 15.04
N GLU A 12 -25.66 -6.62 16.23
CA GLU A 12 -25.62 -8.06 16.53
C GLU A 12 -26.74 -8.81 15.80
N THR A 13 -26.52 -9.22 14.56
CA THR A 13 -27.48 -10.05 13.80
C THR A 13 -26.77 -11.31 13.32
N PHE A 14 -27.20 -12.47 13.81
CA PHE A 14 -26.63 -13.77 13.46
C PHE A 14 -27.32 -14.33 12.21
N LEU A 15 -26.54 -14.61 11.16
CA LEU A 15 -27.03 -15.21 9.90
C LEU A 15 -26.49 -16.63 9.77
N LYS A 16 -27.37 -17.59 9.44
CA LYS A 16 -27.00 -19.00 9.22
C LYS A 16 -26.90 -19.27 7.71
N ILE A 17 -25.69 -19.57 7.22
CA ILE A 17 -25.37 -19.64 5.78
C ILE A 17 -24.67 -20.97 5.46
N LYS A 18 -24.93 -21.54 4.28
CA LYS A 18 -24.30 -22.79 3.81
C LYS A 18 -22.89 -22.63 3.22
N ILE A 19 -22.59 -21.49 2.57
CA ILE A 19 -21.29 -21.20 1.93
C ILE A 19 -20.92 -19.74 2.21
N ILE A 20 -19.67 -19.47 2.59
CA ILE A 20 -19.17 -18.13 2.90
C ILE A 20 -17.97 -17.84 2.00
N ASN A 21 -18.02 -16.71 1.28
CA ASN A 21 -16.88 -16.18 0.52
C ASN A 21 -16.34 -14.95 1.23
N ILE A 22 -15.06 -14.98 1.59
CA ILE A 22 -14.36 -13.84 2.16
C ILE A 22 -13.72 -13.06 1.02
N LEU A 23 -14.26 -11.87 0.76
CA LEU A 23 -13.73 -10.92 -0.21
C LEU A 23 -12.76 -9.96 0.48
N PRO A 24 -11.81 -9.36 -0.27
CA PRO A 24 -10.89 -8.40 0.30
C PRO A 24 -11.70 -7.23 0.92
N PRO A 25 -11.51 -6.93 2.21
CA PRO A 25 -12.03 -5.69 2.77
C PRO A 25 -11.37 -4.50 2.05
N LYS A 26 -12.00 -3.32 2.10
CA LYS A 26 -11.33 -2.08 1.69
C LYS A 26 -9.96 -2.04 2.36
N PHE A 27 -8.89 -2.01 1.56
CA PHE A 27 -7.55 -1.89 2.08
C PHE A 27 -7.48 -0.57 2.85
N HIS A 28 -6.99 -0.64 4.07
CA HIS A 28 -6.48 0.54 4.73
C HIS A 28 -4.99 0.30 4.83
N PHE A 29 -4.22 1.25 4.31
CA PHE A 29 -2.81 1.30 4.64
C PHE A 29 -2.71 1.51 6.15
N ASN A 30 -2.24 0.50 6.88
CA ASN A 30 -1.91 0.66 8.29
C ASN A 30 -0.59 1.42 8.36
N ILE A 31 -0.68 2.74 8.54
CA ILE A 31 0.46 3.66 8.67
C ILE A 31 1.38 3.26 9.85
N TRP A 32 0.85 2.52 10.83
CA TRP A 32 1.56 1.97 12.00
C TRP A 32 2.79 1.10 11.69
N TYR A 33 2.93 0.57 10.46
CA TYR A 33 4.11 -0.22 10.07
C TYR A 33 5.36 0.61 9.83
N ILE A 34 5.20 1.90 9.51
CA ILE A 34 6.32 2.80 9.40
C ILE A 34 6.65 3.26 10.82
N GLN A 35 7.62 2.59 11.44
CA GLN A 35 8.15 2.93 12.76
C GLN A 35 9.10 4.14 12.66
N ILE A 36 8.62 5.24 12.08
CA ILE A 36 9.31 6.53 12.05
C ILE A 36 8.44 7.58 12.73
N GLU A 37 9.08 8.53 13.38
CA GLU A 37 8.39 9.67 13.97
C GLU A 37 7.73 10.51 12.86
N GLY A 38 6.44 10.83 13.01
CA GLY A 38 5.65 11.62 12.06
C GLY A 38 5.10 10.83 10.86
N ALA A 39 5.12 9.49 10.90
CA ALA A 39 4.55 8.66 9.84
C ALA A 39 3.07 8.98 9.55
N GLU A 40 2.32 9.35 10.58
CA GLU A 40 0.90 9.72 10.57
C GLU A 40 0.58 10.97 9.74
N GLU A 41 1.59 11.77 9.40
CA GLU A 41 1.43 12.95 8.56
C GLU A 41 1.38 12.62 7.07
N GLY A 42 1.83 11.41 6.71
CA GLY A 42 1.73 10.92 5.34
C GLY A 42 0.36 10.33 5.03
N ILE A 43 0.07 10.24 3.74
CA ILE A 43 -1.18 9.76 3.19
C ILE A 43 -0.98 8.46 2.42
N SER A 44 -2.07 7.75 2.11
CA SER A 44 -2.03 6.59 1.21
C SER A 44 -2.43 6.94 -0.22
N SER A 45 -2.31 5.97 -1.13
CA SER A 45 -2.83 6.08 -2.50
C SER A 45 -4.33 6.32 -2.58
N ASP A 46 -5.09 5.94 -1.54
CA ASP A 46 -6.55 6.09 -1.53
C ASP A 46 -6.95 7.53 -1.12
N ASP A 47 -6.13 8.16 -0.29
CA ASP A 47 -6.39 9.48 0.27
C ASP A 47 -6.05 10.61 -0.70
N ILE A 48 -5.13 10.37 -1.64
CA ILE A 48 -4.65 11.37 -2.62
C ILE A 48 -5.80 12.05 -3.38
N PHE A 49 -6.86 11.31 -3.70
CA PHE A 49 -8.03 11.80 -4.44
C PHE A 49 -9.04 12.54 -3.55
N SER A 50 -8.89 12.44 -2.22
CA SER A 50 -9.81 13.03 -1.24
C SER A 50 -9.19 14.21 -0.50
N LEU A 51 -7.99 14.66 -0.91
CA LEU A 51 -7.31 15.79 -0.27
C LEU A 51 -8.11 17.09 -0.45
N PRO A 52 -8.26 17.91 0.61
CA PRO A 52 -8.96 19.19 0.52
C PRO A 52 -8.17 20.25 -0.27
N ARG A 53 -6.88 20.01 -0.53
CA ARG A 53 -5.95 20.90 -1.22
C ARG A 53 -5.14 20.10 -2.24
N PRO A 54 -4.67 20.73 -3.32
CA PRO A 54 -3.81 20.04 -4.29
C PRO A 54 -2.52 19.54 -3.60
N PRO A 55 -1.99 18.38 -4.02
CA PRO A 55 -0.86 17.73 -3.36
C PRO A 55 0.46 18.50 -3.45
N ALA A 56 0.60 19.42 -4.42
CA ALA A 56 1.78 20.26 -4.62
C ALA A 56 3.08 19.41 -4.64
N LYS A 57 4.17 19.86 -4.00
CA LYS A 57 5.43 19.10 -4.01
C LYS A 57 5.26 17.80 -3.21
N THR A 58 5.34 16.65 -3.88
CA THR A 58 4.98 15.36 -3.28
C THR A 58 6.16 14.41 -3.21
N LEU A 59 6.41 13.85 -2.02
CA LEU A 59 7.31 12.71 -1.84
C LEU A 59 6.50 11.42 -1.92
N VAL A 60 6.81 10.55 -2.87
CA VAL A 60 6.24 9.19 -2.96
C VAL A 60 7.26 8.20 -2.42
N VAL A 61 6.92 7.46 -1.36
CA VAL A 61 7.82 6.47 -0.76
C VAL A 61 7.40 5.06 -1.15
N GLY A 62 8.22 4.39 -1.95
CA GLY A 62 8.03 3.00 -2.33
C GLY A 62 8.22 2.78 -3.83
N GLY A 63 9.09 1.83 -4.20
CA GLY A 63 9.33 1.43 -5.60
C GLY A 63 8.40 0.33 -6.10
N SER A 64 7.17 0.26 -5.58
CA SER A 64 6.15 -0.68 -6.07
C SER A 64 5.38 -0.07 -7.25
N TYR A 65 4.52 -0.85 -7.90
CA TYR A 65 3.68 -0.37 -9.01
C TYR A 65 2.82 0.84 -8.58
N VAL A 66 2.21 0.79 -7.39
CA VAL A 66 1.42 1.92 -6.84
C VAL A 66 2.29 3.18 -6.74
N GLY A 67 3.53 3.05 -6.27
CA GLY A 67 4.43 4.19 -6.14
C GLY A 67 4.82 4.79 -7.49
N LEU A 68 5.13 3.95 -8.48
CA LEU A 68 5.49 4.39 -9.83
C LEU A 68 4.29 5.02 -10.56
N GLU A 69 3.11 4.43 -10.45
CA GLU A 69 1.86 4.96 -11.03
C GLU A 69 1.50 6.31 -10.41
N CYS A 70 1.50 6.42 -9.08
CA CYS A 70 1.21 7.68 -8.39
C CYS A 70 2.25 8.75 -8.74
N ALA A 71 3.53 8.39 -8.84
CA ALA A 71 4.58 9.34 -9.21
C ALA A 71 4.42 9.84 -10.65
N GLY A 72 4.20 8.93 -11.60
CA GLY A 72 3.97 9.27 -13.00
C GLY A 72 2.69 10.10 -13.20
N PHE A 73 1.60 9.73 -12.54
CA PHE A 73 0.35 10.49 -12.56
C PHE A 73 0.53 11.91 -12.03
N LEU A 74 1.17 12.08 -10.87
CA LEU A 74 1.39 13.39 -10.28
C LEU A 74 2.34 14.26 -11.12
N SER A 75 3.41 13.67 -11.67
CA SER A 75 4.32 14.38 -12.59
C SER A 75 3.61 14.78 -13.88
N GLY A 76 2.75 13.89 -14.42
CA GLY A 76 1.92 14.17 -15.60
C GLY A 76 0.89 15.28 -15.38
N LEU A 77 0.45 15.50 -14.14
CA LEU A 77 -0.36 16.66 -13.75
C LEU A 77 0.46 17.95 -13.54
N GLY A 78 1.78 17.89 -13.68
CA GLY A 78 2.69 19.04 -13.53
C GLY A 78 3.11 19.33 -12.08
N TYR A 79 2.87 18.42 -11.14
CA TYR A 79 3.35 18.58 -9.78
C TYR A 79 4.82 18.15 -9.65
N PRO A 80 5.64 18.83 -8.82
CA PRO A 80 6.98 18.35 -8.50
C PRO A 80 6.89 17.08 -7.66
N VAL A 81 7.47 15.99 -8.17
CA VAL A 81 7.43 14.68 -7.50
C VAL A 81 8.83 14.16 -7.27
N THR A 82 9.05 13.66 -6.06
CA THR A 82 10.24 12.88 -5.72
C THR A 82 9.82 11.47 -5.33
N LEU A 83 10.33 10.47 -6.02
CA LEU A 83 10.11 9.05 -5.72
C LEU A 83 11.29 8.49 -4.92
N MET A 84 11.03 7.96 -3.73
CA MET A 84 12.03 7.32 -2.89
C MET A 84 11.97 5.80 -3.00
N VAL A 85 13.08 5.19 -3.44
CA VAL A 85 13.19 3.75 -3.65
C VAL A 85 14.26 3.16 -2.73
N ARG A 86 13.86 2.24 -1.84
CA ARG A 86 14.75 1.64 -0.84
C ARG A 86 15.82 0.71 -1.41
N SER A 87 15.53 -0.05 -2.48
CA SER A 87 16.50 -1.00 -3.04
C SER A 87 16.44 -1.13 -4.56
N ILE A 88 15.36 -1.71 -5.09
CA ILE A 88 15.12 -1.92 -6.52
C ILE A 88 13.65 -1.62 -6.82
N PRO A 89 13.34 -1.05 -7.98
CA PRO A 89 11.95 -0.83 -8.41
C PRO A 89 11.33 -2.15 -8.86
N LEU A 90 10.02 -2.28 -8.70
CA LEU A 90 9.23 -3.45 -9.15
C LEU A 90 9.88 -4.79 -8.79
N ARG A 91 10.24 -4.97 -7.51
CA ARG A 91 10.83 -6.23 -7.04
C ARG A 91 9.96 -7.42 -7.45
N GLY A 92 10.54 -8.39 -8.16
CA GLY A 92 9.85 -9.57 -8.69
C GLY A 92 9.50 -9.47 -10.17
N PHE A 93 9.70 -8.31 -10.80
CA PHE A 93 9.59 -8.12 -12.25
C PHE A 93 10.97 -8.16 -12.92
N ASP A 94 10.95 -8.29 -14.24
CA ASP A 94 12.15 -8.13 -15.07
C ASP A 94 12.78 -6.74 -14.81
N GLN A 95 14.08 -6.75 -14.48
CA GLN A 95 14.77 -5.54 -14.04
C GLN A 95 15.14 -4.61 -15.20
N GLN A 96 15.25 -5.12 -16.43
CA GLN A 96 15.44 -4.27 -17.60
C GLN A 96 14.18 -3.45 -17.85
N MET A 97 13.01 -4.07 -17.75
CA MET A 97 11.73 -3.37 -17.86
C MET A 97 11.48 -2.41 -16.70
N ALA A 98 11.84 -2.80 -15.48
CA ALA A 98 11.71 -1.91 -14.32
C ALA A 98 12.55 -0.64 -14.47
N HIS A 99 13.79 -0.74 -14.96
CA HIS A 99 14.62 0.42 -15.24
C HIS A 99 14.07 1.27 -16.39
N PHE A 100 13.57 0.65 -17.46
CA PHE A 100 12.93 1.37 -18.56
C PHE A 100 11.78 2.28 -18.06
N VAL A 101 10.95 1.78 -17.14
CA VAL A 101 9.88 2.58 -16.52
C VAL A 101 10.45 3.73 -15.70
N THR A 102 11.45 3.49 -14.85
CA THR A 102 12.01 4.55 -14.01
C THR A 102 12.78 5.60 -14.81
N ASP A 103 13.47 5.20 -15.87
CA ASP A 103 14.15 6.12 -16.78
C ASP A 103 13.14 7.03 -17.48
N ASN A 104 12.00 6.48 -17.89
CA ASN A 104 10.91 7.25 -18.47
C ASN A 104 10.32 8.25 -17.45
N LEU A 105 10.13 7.86 -16.18
CA LEU A 105 9.69 8.78 -15.12
C LEU A 105 10.64 9.97 -14.94
N ILE A 106 11.96 9.71 -14.97
CA ILE A 106 12.98 10.78 -14.89
C ILE A 106 12.88 11.73 -16.08
N VAL A 107 12.76 11.19 -17.30
CA VAL A 107 12.57 11.99 -18.52
C VAL A 107 11.32 12.88 -18.44
N HIS A 108 10.27 12.41 -17.75
CA HIS A 108 9.03 13.14 -17.55
C HIS A 108 8.98 13.99 -16.27
N GLY A 109 10.14 14.27 -15.64
CA GLY A 109 10.29 15.25 -14.56
C GLY A 109 10.16 14.70 -13.14
N THR A 110 10.14 13.37 -12.96
CA THR A 110 10.14 12.76 -11.62
C THR A 110 11.57 12.62 -11.10
N ASP A 111 11.86 13.23 -9.94
CA ASP A 111 13.13 13.00 -9.26
C ASP A 111 13.12 11.64 -8.56
N ILE A 112 14.22 10.89 -8.61
CA ILE A 112 14.29 9.57 -7.94
C ILE A 112 15.44 9.55 -6.93
N LEU A 113 15.09 9.28 -5.67
CA LEU A 113 16.02 9.03 -4.58
C LEU A 113 16.27 7.52 -4.46
N TRP A 114 17.39 7.08 -5.01
CA TRP A 114 17.81 5.69 -4.98
C TRP A 114 18.44 5.28 -3.66
N ARG A 115 18.09 4.08 -3.19
CA ARG A 115 18.63 3.44 -1.99
C ARG A 115 18.48 4.29 -0.73
N CYS A 116 17.45 5.12 -0.69
CA CYS A 116 17.12 5.99 0.44
C CYS A 116 16.01 5.39 1.31
N LYS A 117 16.05 5.69 2.61
CA LYS A 117 15.02 5.30 3.58
C LYS A 117 14.60 6.50 4.44
N PRO A 118 13.30 6.76 4.62
CA PRO A 118 12.86 7.83 5.48
C PRO A 118 13.20 7.49 6.94
N LYS A 119 13.62 8.49 7.71
CA LYS A 119 13.93 8.38 9.15
C LYS A 119 12.95 9.13 10.03
N LYS A 120 12.49 10.29 9.58
CA LYS A 120 11.66 11.17 10.40
C LYS A 120 10.89 12.14 9.51
N ILE A 121 9.67 12.46 9.92
CA ILE A 121 8.86 13.52 9.34
C ILE A 121 8.53 14.52 10.45
N VAL A 122 8.78 15.80 10.19
CA VAL A 122 8.47 16.89 11.12
C VAL A 122 7.57 17.90 10.42
N LYS A 123 6.47 18.26 11.06
CA LYS A 123 5.65 19.39 10.62
C LYS A 123 6.45 20.69 10.71
N ASN A 124 6.61 21.36 9.59
CA ASN A 124 7.25 22.66 9.49
C ASN A 124 6.27 23.67 8.86
N GLY A 125 5.40 24.23 9.71
CA GLY A 125 4.32 25.11 9.30
C GLY A 125 3.27 24.38 8.46
N THR A 126 3.12 24.77 7.19
CA THR A 126 2.20 24.13 6.24
C THR A 126 2.82 22.98 5.46
N LYS A 127 4.13 22.73 5.62
CA LYS A 127 4.89 21.70 4.91
C LYS A 127 5.38 20.62 5.87
N LEU A 128 5.79 19.50 5.30
CA LEU A 128 6.39 18.36 5.96
C LEU A 128 7.88 18.32 5.63
N GLN A 129 8.73 18.46 6.64
CA GLN A 129 10.16 18.23 6.53
C GLN A 129 10.42 16.74 6.67
N VAL A 130 10.92 16.13 5.61
CA VAL A 130 11.25 14.70 5.61
C VAL A 130 12.76 14.56 5.69
N GLU A 131 13.22 13.80 6.67
CA GLU A 131 14.61 13.39 6.81
C GLU A 131 14.74 11.94 6.34
N TRP A 132 15.77 11.65 5.55
CA TRP A 132 16.06 10.30 5.09
C TRP A 132 17.56 10.02 5.12
N GLU A 133 17.88 8.73 5.14
CA GLU A 133 19.24 8.23 5.10
C GLU A 133 19.50 7.57 3.74
N ASP A 134 20.67 7.84 3.16
CA ASP A 134 21.14 7.17 1.95
C ASP A 134 21.84 5.82 2.26
N GLU A 135 22.32 5.12 1.23
CA GLU A 135 23.02 3.85 1.39
C GLU A 135 24.29 3.93 2.26
N VAL A 136 24.91 5.11 2.32
CA VAL A 136 26.18 5.37 3.02
C VAL A 136 25.93 5.80 4.48
N GLY A 137 24.67 5.98 4.88
CA GLY A 137 24.30 6.42 6.22
C GLY A 137 24.29 7.94 6.39
N LYS A 138 24.37 8.72 5.31
CA LYS A 138 24.29 10.17 5.37
C LYS A 138 22.83 10.60 5.43
N SER A 139 22.51 11.41 6.44
CA SER A 139 21.22 12.05 6.57
C SER A 139 21.09 13.23 5.61
N ASN A 140 19.98 13.26 4.88
CA ASN A 140 19.56 14.35 4.01
C ASN A 140 18.12 14.74 4.39
N SER A 141 17.70 15.95 4.01
CA SER A 141 16.36 16.44 4.31
C SER A 141 15.84 17.39 3.24
N ASP A 142 14.53 17.40 3.03
CA ASP A 142 13.85 18.34 2.15
C ASP A 142 12.40 18.56 2.61
N LEU A 143 11.79 19.64 2.12
CA LEU A 143 10.44 20.05 2.42
C LEU A 143 9.49 19.59 1.31
N PHE A 144 8.38 18.98 1.73
CA PHE A 144 7.30 18.50 0.88
C PHE A 144 5.97 19.05 1.38
N ASP A 145 5.01 19.22 0.47
CA ASP A 145 3.64 19.55 0.84
C ASP A 145 2.84 18.29 1.18
N THR A 146 3.15 17.18 0.51
CA THR A 146 2.50 15.88 0.70
C THR A 146 3.53 14.75 0.75
N VAL A 147 3.33 13.77 1.63
CA VAL A 147 4.10 12.52 1.67
C VAL A 147 3.14 11.36 1.43
N LEU A 148 3.37 10.56 0.40
CA LEU A 148 2.54 9.42 0.03
C LEU A 148 3.27 8.10 0.31
N TRP A 149 2.63 7.23 1.09
CA TRP A 149 3.11 5.90 1.42
C TRP A 149 2.65 4.86 0.40
N ALA A 150 3.59 4.34 -0.39
CA ALA A 150 3.38 3.29 -1.40
C ALA A 150 4.24 2.03 -1.11
N ILE A 151 4.36 1.67 0.17
CA ILE A 151 5.26 0.62 0.67
C ILE A 151 4.67 -0.80 0.70
N GLY A 152 3.42 -0.98 0.26
CA GLY A 152 2.73 -2.27 0.19
C GLY A 152 1.44 -2.35 1.01
N ARG A 153 0.59 -3.33 0.71
CA ARG A 153 -0.72 -3.54 1.36
C ARG A 153 -0.70 -4.80 2.21
N GLU A 154 -1.35 -4.75 3.36
CA GLU A 154 -1.60 -5.93 4.19
C GLU A 154 -3.12 -6.22 4.24
N PRO A 155 -3.54 -7.49 4.16
CA PRO A 155 -4.93 -7.84 4.33
C PRO A 155 -5.42 -7.52 5.73
N ARG A 156 -6.58 -6.86 5.82
CA ARG A 156 -7.22 -6.55 7.10
C ARG A 156 -8.05 -7.74 7.59
N LEU A 157 -7.42 -8.64 8.36
CA LEU A 157 -8.10 -9.83 8.89
C LEU A 157 -8.59 -9.68 10.34
N SER A 158 -8.13 -8.66 11.07
CA SER A 158 -8.42 -8.46 12.49
C SER A 158 -9.92 -8.38 12.81
N ASP A 159 -10.70 -7.81 11.90
CA ASP A 159 -12.12 -7.53 12.11
C ASP A 159 -13.01 -8.75 11.80
N LEU A 160 -12.43 -9.83 11.24
CA LEU A 160 -13.17 -11.00 10.75
C LEU A 160 -13.30 -12.14 11.77
N ASN A 161 -12.70 -12.00 12.95
CA ASN A 161 -12.74 -13.00 14.03
C ASN A 161 -12.53 -14.45 13.53
N LEU A 162 -11.52 -14.65 12.70
CA LEU A 162 -11.28 -15.90 11.97
C LEU A 162 -11.00 -17.09 12.91
N ASP A 163 -10.42 -16.82 14.07
CA ASP A 163 -10.13 -17.82 15.10
C ASP A 163 -11.41 -18.47 15.64
N ALA A 164 -12.49 -17.70 15.82
CA ALA A 164 -13.77 -18.22 16.29
C ALA A 164 -14.41 -19.21 15.30
N VAL A 165 -14.03 -19.14 14.02
CA VAL A 165 -14.56 -19.98 12.94
C VAL A 165 -13.57 -21.09 12.55
N GLY A 166 -12.35 -21.08 13.09
CA GLY A 166 -11.30 -22.08 12.82
C GLY A 166 -10.60 -21.92 11.47
N VAL A 167 -10.69 -20.74 10.83
CA VAL A 167 -9.97 -20.44 9.59
C VAL A 167 -8.53 -20.09 9.92
N LYS A 168 -7.57 -20.87 9.39
CA LYS A 168 -6.15 -20.64 9.65
C LYS A 168 -5.56 -19.58 8.73
N CYS A 169 -4.69 -18.77 9.30
CA CYS A 169 -3.86 -17.80 8.57
C CYS A 169 -2.40 -18.21 8.61
N ASP A 170 -1.64 -17.81 7.60
CA ASP A 170 -0.19 -17.96 7.56
C ASP A 170 0.46 -17.02 8.59
N SER A 171 1.32 -17.55 9.45
CA SER A 171 1.92 -16.80 10.56
C SER A 171 2.95 -15.76 10.11
N LYS A 172 3.49 -15.86 8.89
CA LYS A 172 4.48 -14.92 8.36
C LYS A 172 3.84 -13.79 7.57
N SER A 173 2.84 -14.09 6.76
CA SER A 173 2.20 -13.15 5.83
C SER A 173 0.86 -12.61 6.34
N GLY A 174 0.29 -13.20 7.38
CA GLY A 174 -1.01 -12.82 7.91
C GLY A 174 -2.16 -13.05 6.93
N ARG A 175 -1.97 -13.89 5.89
CA ARG A 175 -2.97 -14.18 4.84
C ARG A 175 -3.75 -15.45 5.17
N ILE A 176 -4.97 -15.57 4.63
CA ILE A 176 -5.77 -16.78 4.81
C ILE A 176 -5.15 -17.93 4.03
N LEU A 177 -4.98 -19.09 4.69
CA LEU A 177 -4.50 -20.31 4.03
C LEU A 177 -5.62 -20.93 3.22
N VAL A 178 -5.34 -21.17 1.93
CA VAL A 178 -6.26 -21.78 0.98
C VAL A 178 -5.60 -22.94 0.21
N ASN A 179 -6.41 -23.80 -0.38
CA ASN A 179 -5.97 -24.78 -1.37
C ASN A 179 -6.11 -24.25 -2.81
N GLU A 180 -5.81 -25.07 -3.82
CA GLU A 180 -5.89 -24.72 -5.25
C GLU A 180 -7.30 -24.33 -5.74
N LYS A 181 -8.34 -24.57 -4.94
CA LYS A 181 -9.74 -24.21 -5.23
C LYS A 181 -10.21 -23.02 -4.39
N ASP A 182 -9.28 -22.21 -3.86
CA ASP A 182 -9.55 -21.06 -3.01
C ASP A 182 -10.31 -21.39 -1.70
N GLN A 183 -10.29 -22.66 -1.29
CA GLN A 183 -11.01 -23.16 -0.13
C GLN A 183 -10.11 -23.10 1.11
N THR A 184 -10.63 -22.57 2.21
CA THR A 184 -9.89 -22.44 3.47
C THR A 184 -9.77 -23.77 4.21
N THR A 185 -9.19 -23.76 5.41
CA THR A 185 -9.19 -24.92 6.33
C THR A 185 -10.61 -25.42 6.68
N VAL A 186 -11.62 -24.56 6.51
CA VAL A 186 -13.03 -24.87 6.75
C VAL A 186 -13.73 -25.08 5.42
N SER A 187 -14.34 -26.25 5.22
CA SER A 187 -14.80 -26.71 3.90
C SER A 187 -15.90 -25.86 3.26
N ASN A 188 -16.67 -25.14 4.05
CA ASN A 188 -17.73 -24.23 3.59
C ASN A 188 -17.30 -22.76 3.50
N ILE A 189 -16.02 -22.47 3.71
CA ILE A 189 -15.47 -21.10 3.66
C ILE A 189 -14.38 -21.04 2.60
N TYR A 190 -14.53 -20.04 1.73
CA TYR A 190 -13.61 -19.75 0.63
C TYR A 190 -13.09 -18.33 0.80
N ALA A 191 -11.86 -18.07 0.40
CA ALA A 191 -11.26 -16.75 0.41
C ALA A 191 -10.71 -16.47 -0.97
N ILE A 192 -10.86 -15.26 -1.53
CA ILE A 192 -10.45 -14.98 -2.92
C ILE A 192 -9.75 -13.63 -2.99
N GLY A 193 -8.74 -13.52 -3.85
CA GLY A 193 -8.02 -12.28 -4.14
C GLY A 193 -6.90 -11.96 -3.15
N ASP A 194 -6.70 -10.67 -2.90
CA ASP A 194 -5.60 -10.13 -2.10
C ASP A 194 -5.57 -10.57 -0.63
N ILE A 195 -6.59 -11.29 -0.17
CA ILE A 195 -6.69 -11.85 1.18
C ILE A 195 -5.95 -13.19 1.35
N GLN A 196 -5.74 -13.92 0.25
CA GLN A 196 -5.03 -15.20 0.21
C GLN A 196 -3.63 -15.09 -0.42
N HIS A 197 -3.49 -14.27 -1.47
CA HIS A 197 -2.25 -14.08 -2.22
C HIS A 197 -2.14 -12.63 -2.69
N VAL A 198 -0.93 -12.10 -2.90
CA VAL A 198 -0.79 -10.83 -3.64
C VAL A 198 -1.03 -11.15 -5.10
N ILE A 199 -2.26 -10.97 -5.58
CA ILE A 199 -2.57 -11.15 -7.00
C ILE A 199 -2.52 -9.76 -7.62
N LEU A 200 -1.43 -9.46 -8.33
CA LEU A 200 -1.34 -8.27 -9.16
C LEU A 200 -2.26 -8.43 -10.37
N LEU A 201 -3.48 -7.86 -10.29
CA LEU A 201 -4.26 -7.54 -11.48
C LEU A 201 -3.85 -6.14 -11.93
N ILE A 202 -2.88 -6.06 -12.85
CA ILE A 202 -2.64 -4.83 -13.61
C ILE A 202 -3.84 -4.71 -14.55
N CYS A 203 -4.82 -3.88 -14.21
CA CYS A 203 -5.85 -3.50 -15.17
C CYS A 203 -5.15 -2.71 -16.28
N SER A 204 -5.05 -3.35 -17.45
CA SER A 204 -4.67 -2.72 -18.71
C SER A 204 -5.85 -1.95 -19.28
#